data_AF-A0A392RZ20-F1
#
_entry.id   AF-A0A392RZ20-F1
#
_cell.length_a   1.000
_cell.length_b   1.000
_cell.length_c   1.000
_cell.angle_alpha   90.00
_cell.angle_beta   90.00
_cell.angle_gamma   90.00
#
_symmetry.space_group_name_H-M   'P 1'
#
loop_
_entity.id
_entity.type
_entity.pdbx_description
1 polymer ?
#
loop_
_entity_poly.entity_id
_entity_poly.type
_entity_poly.pdbx_seq_one_letter_code
_entity_poly.pdbx_strand_id
1 'polypeptide(L)' 'FQQDDPVLDLIDQKILGRSPGSVVPGGWCLGEPGNSTCLTWGDASILRPGTGSQRLEKAIVELLSNGTFRSRQCI' A
#
# COMPACT_ATOMS: atom_id res chain seq x y z
N PHE A 1 6.06 8.95 15.08
CA PHE A 1 4.90 9.10 15.98
C PHE A 1 5.05 8.06 17.07
N GLN A 2 4.83 8.45 18.33
CA GLN A 2 4.77 7.46 19.39
C GLN A 2 3.47 6.66 19.28
N GLN A 3 3.40 5.52 19.96
CA GLN A 3 2.12 4.83 20.12
C GLN A 3 1.11 5.78 20.77
N ASP A 4 -0.13 5.75 20.30
CA ASP A 4 -1.26 6.58 20.80
C ASP A 4 -1.05 8.10 20.67
N ASP A 5 -0.15 8.53 19.80
CA ASP A 5 0.02 9.94 19.44
C ASP A 5 -1.25 10.48 18.74
N PRO A 6 -1.88 11.59 19.21
CA PRO A 6 -3.12 12.13 18.63
C PRO A 6 -3.04 12.45 17.14
N VAL A 7 -1.84 12.64 16.60
CA VAL A 7 -1.64 12.81 15.16
C VAL A 7 -2.04 11.58 14.36
N LEU A 8 -1.98 10.38 14.95
CA LEU A 8 -2.39 9.13 14.31
C LEU A 8 -3.90 9.12 14.04
N ASP A 9 -4.72 9.65 14.96
CA ASP A 9 -6.16 9.80 14.77
C ASP A 9 -6.48 10.79 13.63
N LEU A 10 -5.70 11.86 13.51
CA LEU A 10 -5.82 12.82 12.42
C LEU A 10 -5.47 12.19 11.07
N ILE A 11 -4.43 11.36 11.02
CA ILE A 11 -4.06 10.59 9.82
C ILE A 11 -5.19 9.63 9.45
N ASP A 12 -5.70 8.88 10.43
CA ASP A 12 -6.79 7.92 10.23
C ASP A 12 -8.03 8.60 9.63
N GLN A 13 -8.41 9.76 10.16
CA GLN A 13 -9.60 10.48 9.70
C GLN A 13 -9.40 11.22 8.37
N LYS A 14 -8.28 11.94 8.21
CA LYS A 14 -8.09 12.89 7.10
C LYS A 14 -7.40 12.30 5.89
N ILE A 15 -6.54 11.30 6.10
CA ILE A 15 -5.73 10.70 5.04
C ILE A 15 -6.26 9.32 4.68
N LEU A 16 -6.49 8.46 5.68
CA LEU A 16 -6.87 7.07 5.45
C LEU A 16 -8.40 6.87 5.37
N GLY A 17 -9.19 7.83 5.83
CA GLY A 17 -10.65 7.80 5.76
C GLY A 17 -11.27 6.64 6.53
N ARG A 18 -10.64 6.23 7.64
CA ARG A 18 -11.08 5.09 8.46
C ARG A 18 -11.59 5.51 9.84
N SER A 19 -12.44 4.69 10.43
CA SER A 19 -12.92 4.88 11.80
C SER A 19 -11.92 4.32 12.82
N PRO A 20 -11.91 4.82 14.06
CA PRO A 20 -11.09 4.25 15.12
C PRO A 20 -11.33 2.74 15.26
N GLY A 21 -10.25 1.95 15.31
CA GLY A 21 -10.31 0.50 15.40
C GLY A 21 -10.70 -0.24 14.11
N SER A 22 -11.07 0.45 13.03
CA SER A 22 -11.32 -0.18 11.73
C SER A 22 -10.02 -0.36 10.95
N VAL A 23 -9.98 -1.35 10.07
CA VAL A 23 -8.83 -1.57 9.18
C VAL A 23 -8.91 -0.63 7.99
N VAL A 24 -7.75 -0.21 7.48
CA VAL A 24 -7.69 0.61 6.25
C VAL A 24 -8.19 -0.24 5.07
N PRO A 25 -9.20 0.21 4.31
CA PRO A 25 -9.64 -0.47 3.10
C PRO A 25 -8.46 -0.65 2.14
N GLY A 26 -8.17 -1.88 1.69
CA GLY A 26 -7.04 -2.16 0.81
C GLY A 26 -6.35 -3.49 1.10
N GLY A 27 -5.03 -3.55 0.90
CA GLY A 27 -4.26 -4.79 0.92
C GLY A 27 -4.23 -5.53 2.26
N TRP A 28 -4.42 -4.80 3.36
CA TRP A 28 -4.47 -5.37 4.72
C TRP A 28 -5.89 -5.57 5.25
N CYS A 29 -6.89 -5.32 4.41
CA CYS A 29 -8.27 -5.61 4.72
C CYS A 29 -8.56 -7.09 4.45
N LEU A 30 -8.91 -7.87 5.46
CA LEU A 30 -9.48 -9.20 5.27
C LEU A 30 -11.01 -9.11 5.29
N GLY A 31 -11.65 -9.34 4.14
CA GLY A 31 -13.11 -9.30 3.99
C GLY A 31 -13.55 -9.19 2.53
N GLU A 32 -14.84 -9.43 2.25
CA GLU A 32 -15.40 -9.31 0.90
C GLU A 32 -15.64 -7.83 0.51
N PRO A 33 -15.33 -7.44 -0.75
CA PRO A 33 -15.72 -6.15 -1.27
C PRO A 33 -17.24 -6.04 -1.31
N GLY A 34 -17.80 -5.08 -0.56
CA GLY A 34 -19.24 -4.78 -0.60
C GLY A 34 -19.97 -4.89 0.74
N ASN A 35 -19.39 -5.57 1.74
CA ASN A 35 -20.04 -5.71 3.07
C ASN A 35 -19.53 -4.70 4.12
N SER A 36 -18.87 -3.62 3.66
CA SER A 36 -18.38 -2.44 4.41
C SER A 36 -17.52 -2.70 5.67
N THR A 37 -17.18 -3.96 5.96
CA THR A 37 -16.62 -4.35 7.25
C THR A 37 -15.21 -4.90 7.06
N CYS A 38 -14.30 -3.96 6.83
CA CYS A 38 -12.87 -4.15 6.99
C CYS A 38 -12.54 -4.28 8.50
N LEU A 39 -13.05 -5.34 9.14
CA LEU A 39 -13.00 -5.52 10.60
C LEU A 39 -11.81 -6.37 11.04
N THR A 40 -11.22 -7.14 10.12
CA THR A 40 -10.10 -8.04 10.43
C THR A 40 -8.84 -7.56 9.75
N TRP A 41 -7.78 -7.40 10.55
CA TRP A 41 -6.45 -7.07 10.07
C TRP A 41 -5.85 -8.25 9.33
N GLY A 42 -5.38 -8.01 8.12
CA GLY A 42 -4.48 -8.88 7.41
C GLY A 42 -3.07 -8.79 7.95
N ASP A 43 -2.27 -9.81 7.67
CA ASP A 43 -0.85 -9.79 7.96
C ASP A 43 -0.17 -8.66 7.16
N ALA A 44 0.37 -7.68 7.87
CA ALA A 44 1.03 -6.52 7.28
C ALA A 44 2.31 -6.88 6.52
N SER A 45 2.91 -8.04 6.81
CA SER A 45 4.08 -8.56 6.10
C SER A 45 3.75 -9.11 4.71
N ILE A 46 2.48 -9.41 4.44
CA ILE A 46 2.03 -9.91 3.15
C ILE A 46 1.69 -8.74 2.24
N LEU A 47 2.51 -8.53 1.22
CA LEU A 47 2.24 -7.57 0.15
C LEU A 47 1.44 -8.25 -0.96
N ARG A 48 0.25 -7.72 -1.28
CA ARG A 48 -0.58 -8.17 -2.41
C ARG A 48 -0.43 -7.19 -3.58
N PRO A 49 0.25 -7.58 -4.68
CA PRO A 49 0.42 -6.71 -5.83
C PRO A 49 -0.94 -6.33 -6.45
N GLY A 50 -1.19 -5.01 -6.56
CA GLY A 50 -2.32 -4.47 -7.31
C GLY A 50 -1.98 -4.19 -8.78
N THR A 51 -2.95 -3.66 -9.55
CA THR A 51 -2.76 -3.28 -10.95
C THR A 51 -1.62 -2.26 -11.15
N GLY A 52 -1.45 -1.33 -10.20
CA GLY A 52 -0.31 -0.39 -10.20
C GLY A 52 1.04 -1.08 -10.05
N SER A 53 1.12 -2.11 -9.20
CA SER A 53 2.33 -2.91 -9.02
C SER A 53 2.70 -3.67 -10.30
N GLN A 54 1.70 -4.23 -11.00
CA GLN A 54 1.91 -4.94 -12.26
C GLN A 54 2.45 -3.99 -13.36
N ARG A 55 1.93 -2.76 -13.43
CA ARG A 55 2.44 -1.74 -14.37
C ARG A 55 3.89 -1.37 -14.05
N LEU A 56 4.22 -1.20 -12.77
CA LEU A 56 5.58 -0.89 -12.33
C LEU A 56 6.55 -2.03 -12.66
N GLU A 57 6.17 -3.27 -12.35
CA GLU A 57 6.95 -4.46 -12.68
C GLU A 57 7.32 -4.50 -14.17
N LYS A 58 6.30 -4.36 -15.04
CA LYS A 58 6.52 -4.33 -16.49
C LYS A 58 7.50 -3.24 -16.90
N ALA A 59 7.35 -2.02 -16.38
CA ALA A 59 8.24 -0.92 -16.69
C ALA A 59 9.68 -1.18 -16.22
N ILE A 60 9.87 -1.76 -15.02
CA ILE A 60 11.19 -2.13 -14.50
C ILE A 60 11.84 -3.20 -15.39
N VAL A 61 11.10 -4.25 -15.75
CA VAL A 61 11.59 -5.32 -16.61
C VAL A 61 12.01 -4.76 -17.98
N GLU A 62 11.17 -3.92 -18.59
CA GLU A 62 11.48 -3.25 -19.86
C GLU A 62 12.74 -2.38 -19.75
N LEU A 63 12.85 -1.58 -18.69
CA LEU A 63 13.99 -0.69 -18.44
C LEU A 63 15.31 -1.45 -18.27
N LEU A 64 15.28 -2.61 -17.60
CA LEU A 64 16.47 -3.42 -17.32
C LEU A 64 16.83 -4.39 -18.46
N SER A 65 15.92 -4.64 -19.40
CA SER A 65 16.03 -5.66 -20.45
C SER A 65 17.30 -5.58 -21.30
N ASN A 66 17.82 -4.37 -21.55
CA ASN A 66 18.98 -4.13 -22.41
C ASN A 66 20.31 -3.95 -21.65
N GLY A 67 20.30 -4.02 -20.31
CA GLY A 67 21.50 -3.88 -19.48
C GLY A 67 22.15 -2.47 -19.48
N THR A 68 21.64 -1.50 -20.23
CA THR A 68 22.20 -0.13 -20.33
C THR A 68 21.69 0.80 -19.23
N PHE A 69 20.82 0.32 -18.34
CA PHE A 69 20.22 1.13 -17.28
C PHE A 69 21.26 1.92 -16.48
N ARG A 70 22.34 1.26 -16.04
CA ARG A 70 23.40 1.89 -15.22
C ARG A 70 24.23 2.92 -15.97
N SER A 71 24.52 2.70 -17.26
CA SER A 71 25.32 3.65 -18.06
C SER A 71 24.51 4.88 -18.50
N ARG A 72 23.19 4.85 -18.34
CA ARG A 72 22.26 5.95 -18.66
C ARG A 72 21.70 6.66 -17.42
N GLN A 73 22.31 6.47 -16.24
CA GLN A 73 21.98 7.26 -15.04
C GLN A 73 22.87 8.51 -14.96
N CYS A 74 22.29 9.62 -14.52
CA CYS A 74 23.06 10.79 -14.09
C CYS A 74 23.74 10.52 -12.73
N ILE A 75 24.85 11.20 -12.48
CA ILE A 75 25.54 11.22 -11.18
C ILE A 75 25.03 12.42 -10.37
#